data_AF-A0A8C1Q0S9-F1
#
_entry.id   AF-A0A8C1Q0S9-F1
#
_cell.length_a   1.000
_cell.length_b   1.000
_cell.length_c   1.000
_cell.angle_alpha   90.00
_cell.angle_beta   90.00
_cell.angle_gamma   90.00
#
_symmetry.space_group_name_H-M   'P 1'
#
loop_
_entity.id
_entity.type
_entity.pdbx_description
1 polymer ?
#
loop_
_entity_poly.entity_id
_entity_poly.type
_entity_poly.pdbx_seq_one_letter_code
_entity_poly.pdbx_strand_id
1 'polypeptide(L)'
;MLLCFVIWKAVPLAVVEEILLNLPAHQVVQVCRLVCREWKELVDSAAHWRERCRTEGLQPYDASRPPEDWRLFYFLSKFRRNLLKNPRAEDGLQGWEIVQNGADRWVTERNRNEGDRWATERNRKLFPENTVTRCFVTYHSLCLKEQLIDLKKEGYSDAFMDQLRPRIKISDWYTPLSDYGSQYWLSVELLDQEKNPIRTYHPYKVFFQQGSDYPWCQITYVFRDYGPGVRFIRFTHGGMGWSGIRVTNSSVEICPAAERLRCTKPNLLKNPSAQDGLRGWKIVRSGGDCWVIGENWKPIPDSVTSCFVTSYGLCLKRQLIDLNKEGYSETFMDQVQPHIKISDWYGPRWDCGSEYQICVELLDQRKNPIKTFQPEKIILSFKSSEQWCEMSHVFKNYGPGVRFIRFTHGGNDTQFWAGHYGIRVTNSSVVIYPADESFSLTYRNLLKNPSAQEGLQGWEIVADGGDRWVTGGNRTTFPVNTCFVTSYGLCLKEQLIDLKEEGYSDALMDQQQPHIKVSDW
;
A
#
# COMPACT_ATOMS: atom_id res chain seq x y z
N MET A 1 -21.96 29.64 45.76
CA MET A 1 -20.97 28.62 45.32
C MET A 1 -20.98 27.36 46.19
N LEU A 2 -21.02 27.47 47.53
CA LEU A 2 -21.05 26.30 48.43
C LEU A 2 -22.34 25.46 48.38
N LEU A 3 -23.52 26.06 48.17
CA LEU A 3 -24.79 25.30 48.06
C LEU A 3 -24.93 24.49 46.76
N CYS A 4 -24.34 24.93 45.63
CA CYS A 4 -24.29 24.10 44.42
C CYS A 4 -23.38 22.89 44.62
N PHE A 5 -22.22 23.05 45.26
CA PHE A 5 -21.27 21.94 45.46
C PHE A 5 -21.84 20.77 46.26
N VAL A 6 -22.77 21.03 47.19
CA VAL A 6 -23.38 19.99 48.05
C VAL A 6 -24.41 19.15 47.27
N ILE A 7 -25.17 19.76 46.35
CA ILE A 7 -26.18 19.05 45.54
C ILE A 7 -25.49 18.18 44.47
N TRP A 8 -24.40 18.67 43.87
CA TRP A 8 -23.66 17.93 42.84
C TRP A 8 -22.88 16.71 43.37
N LYS A 9 -22.56 16.66 44.67
CA LYS A 9 -21.99 15.45 45.30
C LYS A 9 -22.97 14.27 45.38
N ALA A 10 -24.28 14.53 45.29
CA ALA A 10 -25.32 13.50 45.34
C ALA A 10 -25.74 12.98 43.96
N VAL A 11 -25.23 13.57 42.88
CA VAL A 11 -25.54 13.17 41.50
C VAL A 11 -24.65 11.97 41.12
N PRO A 12 -25.23 10.84 40.67
CA PRO A 12 -24.43 9.69 40.23
C PRO A 12 -23.47 10.06 39.10
N LEU A 13 -22.26 9.49 39.11
CA LEU A 13 -21.22 9.76 38.11
C LEU A 13 -21.69 9.51 36.66
N ALA A 14 -22.58 8.53 36.47
CA ALA A 14 -23.18 8.22 35.16
C ALA A 14 -24.03 9.38 34.61
N VAL A 15 -24.76 10.10 35.48
CA VAL A 15 -25.55 11.28 35.09
C VAL A 15 -24.63 12.45 34.76
N VAL A 16 -23.53 12.60 35.51
CA VAL A 16 -22.49 13.58 35.19
C VAL A 16 -21.85 13.28 33.83
N GLU A 17 -21.54 12.02 33.54
CA GLU A 17 -21.00 11.61 32.24
C GLU A 17 -21.94 11.96 31.09
N GLU A 18 -23.24 11.71 31.24
CA GLU A 18 -24.25 12.05 30.25
C GLU A 18 -24.37 13.57 30.03
N ILE A 19 -24.34 14.37 31.09
CA ILE A 19 -24.28 15.83 30.99
C ILE A 19 -23.01 16.26 30.24
N LEU A 20 -21.86 15.71 30.61
CA LEU A 20 -20.58 16.03 29.98
C LEU A 20 -20.56 15.66 28.51
N LEU A 21 -21.16 14.55 28.09
CA LEU A 21 -21.26 14.13 26.68
C LEU A 21 -22.03 15.16 25.83
N ASN A 22 -23.06 15.79 26.40
CA ASN A 22 -23.89 16.79 25.73
C ASN A 22 -23.30 18.21 25.71
N LEU A 23 -22.19 18.47 26.41
CA LEU A 23 -21.50 19.76 26.38
C LEU A 23 -20.50 19.88 25.22
N PRO A 24 -20.11 21.09 24.80
CA PRO A 24 -19.04 21.26 23.82
C PRO A 24 -17.71 20.70 24.33
N ALA A 25 -17.07 19.81 23.57
CA ALA A 25 -15.88 19.08 23.99
C ALA A 25 -14.72 19.97 24.49
N HIS A 26 -14.54 21.16 23.88
CA HIS A 26 -13.53 22.12 24.34
C HIS A 26 -13.82 22.65 25.76
N GLN A 27 -15.10 22.91 26.09
CA GLN A 27 -15.51 23.33 27.43
C GLN A 27 -15.35 22.20 28.44
N VAL A 28 -15.60 20.95 28.04
CA VAL A 28 -15.38 19.78 28.89
C VAL A 28 -13.91 19.67 29.33
N VAL A 29 -12.98 19.91 28.40
CA VAL A 29 -11.52 19.84 28.69
C VAL A 29 -11.03 21.07 29.45
N GLN A 30 -11.46 22.28 29.08
CA GLN A 30 -10.92 23.53 29.60
C GLN A 30 -11.59 24.01 30.89
N VAL A 31 -12.86 23.66 31.11
CA VAL A 31 -13.69 24.17 32.20
C VAL A 31 -14.13 23.04 33.13
N CYS A 32 -14.83 22.02 32.61
CA CYS A 32 -15.41 20.96 33.44
C CYS A 32 -14.33 20.10 34.14
N ARG A 33 -13.20 19.88 33.48
CA ARG A 33 -12.02 19.18 34.04
C ARG A 33 -11.45 19.86 35.30
N LEU A 34 -11.72 21.15 35.52
CA LEU A 34 -11.20 21.93 36.65
C LEU A 34 -12.16 22.00 37.85
N VAL A 35 -13.37 21.44 37.72
CA VAL A 35 -14.43 21.56 38.73
C VAL A 35 -14.10 20.79 40.01
N CYS A 36 -13.81 19.49 39.90
CA CYS A 36 -13.37 18.64 41.02
C CYS A 36 -12.53 17.46 40.53
N ARG A 37 -11.99 16.68 41.48
CA ARG A 37 -11.16 15.51 41.16
C ARG A 37 -11.93 14.41 40.41
N GLU A 38 -13.18 14.12 40.80
CA GLU A 38 -13.97 13.08 40.12
C GLU A 38 -14.27 13.45 38.66
N TRP A 39 -14.59 14.73 38.39
CA TRP A 39 -14.81 15.22 37.03
C TRP A 39 -13.54 15.18 36.19
N LYS A 40 -12.39 15.51 36.81
CA LYS A 40 -11.09 15.38 36.14
C LYS A 40 -10.80 13.95 35.73
N GLU A 41 -10.99 12.98 36.64
CA GLU A 41 -10.76 11.55 36.36
C GLU A 41 -11.69 11.04 35.25
N LEU A 42 -12.97 11.46 35.27
CA LEU A 42 -13.94 11.13 34.22
C LEU A 42 -13.57 11.74 32.85
N VAL A 43 -13.23 13.04 32.82
CA VAL A 43 -12.82 13.75 31.59
C VAL A 43 -11.48 13.24 31.05
N ASP A 44 -10.57 12.76 31.89
CA ASP A 44 -9.30 12.17 31.45
C ASP A 44 -9.45 10.67 31.09
N SER A 45 -10.62 10.06 31.30
CA SER A 45 -10.85 8.64 31.02
C SER A 45 -11.03 8.36 29.53
N ALA A 46 -10.46 7.24 29.06
CA ALA A 46 -10.66 6.75 27.70
C ALA A 46 -12.13 6.42 27.39
N ALA A 47 -12.88 5.93 28.40
CA ALA A 47 -14.28 5.52 28.25
C ALA A 47 -15.19 6.68 27.84
N HIS A 48 -15.05 7.85 28.48
CA HIS A 48 -15.83 9.04 28.18
C HIS A 48 -15.68 9.47 26.72
N TRP A 49 -14.43 9.54 26.22
CA TRP A 49 -14.16 9.97 24.84
C TRP A 49 -14.51 8.91 23.80
N ARG A 50 -14.40 7.62 24.14
CA ARG A 50 -14.89 6.53 23.30
C ARG A 50 -16.42 6.61 23.13
N GLU A 51 -17.13 6.86 24.22
CA GLU A 51 -18.59 7.01 24.21
C GLU A 51 -19.01 8.24 23.41
N ARG A 52 -18.28 9.35 23.56
CA ARG A 52 -18.48 10.55 22.75
C ARG A 52 -18.24 10.31 21.25
N CYS A 53 -17.19 9.57 20.90
CA CYS A 53 -16.95 9.16 19.52
C CYS A 53 -18.12 8.33 18.97
N ARG A 54 -18.61 7.36 19.75
CA ARG A 54 -19.74 6.49 19.39
C ARG A 54 -21.02 7.29 19.12
N THR A 55 -21.40 8.18 20.03
CA THR A 55 -22.61 9.02 19.91
C THR A 55 -22.57 9.96 18.71
N GLU A 56 -21.37 10.44 18.34
CA GLU A 56 -21.18 11.34 17.21
C GLU A 56 -20.78 10.64 15.90
N GLY A 57 -20.88 9.30 15.84
CA GLY A 57 -20.59 8.50 14.64
C GLY A 57 -19.11 8.48 14.23
N LEU A 58 -18.19 8.90 15.09
CA LEU A 58 -16.76 8.86 14.86
C LEU A 58 -16.24 7.47 15.21
N GLN A 59 -15.86 6.69 14.20
CA GLN A 59 -15.28 5.37 14.41
C GLN A 59 -13.81 5.37 14.00
N PRO A 60 -12.91 4.73 14.78
CA PRO A 60 -11.59 4.39 14.29
C PRO A 60 -11.73 3.58 13.00
N TYR A 61 -10.83 3.81 12.03
CA TYR A 61 -10.84 3.07 10.76
C TYR A 61 -10.79 1.54 10.96
N ASP A 62 -10.21 1.08 12.07
CA ASP A 62 -10.14 -0.31 12.47
C ASP A 62 -10.67 -0.48 13.90
N ALA A 63 -11.86 -1.09 14.02
CA ALA A 63 -12.51 -1.36 15.29
C ALA A 63 -11.71 -2.32 16.19
N SER A 64 -10.78 -3.10 15.63
CA SER A 64 -9.89 -3.99 16.38
C SER A 64 -8.70 -3.26 17.01
N ARG A 65 -8.47 -1.99 16.66
CA ARG A 65 -7.37 -1.15 17.16
C ARG A 65 -7.91 0.16 17.74
N PRO A 66 -8.39 0.13 18.99
CA PRO A 66 -8.86 1.35 19.64
C PRO A 66 -7.72 2.36 19.78
N PRO A 67 -7.97 3.67 19.59
CA PRO A 67 -6.99 4.71 19.83
C PRO A 67 -6.41 4.64 21.25
N GLU A 68 -5.10 4.80 21.38
CA GLU A 68 -4.42 4.88 22.69
C GLU A 68 -4.91 6.09 23.50
N ASP A 69 -5.17 7.21 22.83
CA ASP A 69 -5.78 8.41 23.40
C ASP A 69 -7.07 8.73 22.63
N TRP A 70 -8.20 8.29 23.19
CA TRP A 70 -9.54 8.54 22.64
C TRP A 70 -9.91 10.02 22.60
N ARG A 71 -9.37 10.85 23.52
CA ARG A 71 -9.60 12.30 23.51
C ARG A 71 -8.91 12.92 22.31
N LEU A 72 -7.64 12.59 22.10
CA LEU A 72 -6.87 13.05 20.95
C LEU A 72 -7.51 12.61 19.64
N PHE A 73 -7.95 11.34 19.55
CA PHE A 73 -8.66 10.81 18.40
C PHE A 73 -9.95 11.59 18.13
N TYR A 74 -10.78 11.83 19.14
CA TYR A 74 -12.02 12.60 18.99
C TYR A 74 -11.78 13.97 18.35
N PHE A 75 -10.87 14.77 18.92
CA PHE A 75 -10.59 16.10 18.39
C PHE A 75 -10.00 16.04 16.99
N LEU A 76 -9.03 15.16 16.73
CA LEU A 76 -8.42 15.03 15.40
C LEU A 76 -9.40 14.55 14.33
N SER A 77 -10.28 13.61 14.66
CA SER A 77 -11.30 13.11 13.73
C SER A 77 -12.33 14.20 13.39
N LYS A 78 -12.68 15.07 14.34
CA LYS A 78 -13.54 16.25 14.07
C LYS A 78 -12.86 17.31 13.20
N PHE A 79 -11.56 17.47 13.33
CA PHE A 79 -10.78 18.43 12.54
C PHE A 79 -10.22 17.82 11.24
N ARG A 80 -10.44 16.54 10.98
CA ARG A 80 -9.89 15.85 9.81
C ARG A 80 -10.54 16.38 8.54
N ARG A 81 -9.76 17.09 7.75
CA ARG A 81 -10.14 17.58 6.43
C ARG A 81 -8.88 17.82 5.62
N ASN A 82 -9.04 17.94 4.30
CA ASN A 82 -7.97 18.46 3.46
C ASN A 82 -7.74 19.94 3.79
N LEU A 83 -6.50 20.29 4.11
CA LEU A 83 -6.10 21.67 4.40
C LEU A 83 -5.80 22.47 3.14
N LEU A 84 -5.56 21.80 2.01
CA LEU A 84 -5.40 22.48 0.73
C LEU A 84 -6.74 23.00 0.20
N LYS A 85 -6.76 24.28 -0.21
CA LYS A 85 -7.90 24.88 -0.91
C LYS A 85 -7.82 24.58 -2.40
N ASN A 86 -8.99 24.36 -3.02
CA ASN A 86 -9.15 24.06 -4.44
C ASN A 86 -8.14 23.00 -4.95
N PRO A 87 -8.11 21.77 -4.37
CA PRO A 87 -7.16 20.73 -4.77
C PRO A 87 -7.49 20.08 -6.12
N ARG A 88 -8.71 20.27 -6.64
CA ARG A 88 -9.25 19.59 -7.83
C ARG A 88 -9.42 20.50 -9.05
N ALA A 89 -8.92 21.74 -9.00
CA ALA A 89 -9.05 22.72 -10.07
C ALA A 89 -10.51 23.06 -10.46
N GLU A 90 -11.44 22.96 -9.50
CA GLU A 90 -12.85 23.31 -9.68
C GLU A 90 -13.02 24.82 -9.86
N ASP A 91 -12.25 25.60 -9.07
CA ASP A 91 -12.27 27.07 -9.09
C ASP A 91 -11.05 27.65 -9.84
N GLY A 92 -10.61 26.98 -10.90
CA GLY A 92 -9.42 27.41 -11.64
C GLY A 92 -8.17 27.33 -10.77
N LEU A 93 -7.35 28.39 -10.76
CA LEU A 93 -6.13 28.51 -9.91
C LEU A 93 -6.38 29.25 -8.58
N GLN A 94 -7.63 29.53 -8.22
CA GLN A 94 -7.92 30.22 -6.96
C GLN A 94 -7.35 29.43 -5.77
N GLY A 95 -6.75 30.15 -4.81
CA GLY A 95 -6.10 29.57 -3.64
C GLY A 95 -4.67 29.05 -3.88
N TRP A 96 -4.13 29.15 -5.09
CA TRP A 96 -2.75 28.78 -5.41
C TRP A 96 -1.93 30.01 -5.79
N GLU A 97 -0.74 30.13 -5.23
CA GLU A 97 0.27 31.13 -5.60
C GLU A 97 1.17 30.56 -6.69
N ILE A 98 1.38 31.30 -7.78
CA ILE A 98 2.22 30.85 -8.88
C ILE A 98 3.65 31.28 -8.61
N VAL A 99 4.52 30.31 -8.34
CA VAL A 99 5.94 30.51 -7.98
C VAL A 99 6.81 30.63 -9.23
N GLN A 100 6.46 29.87 -10.26
CA GLN A 100 7.16 29.90 -11.53
C GLN A 100 6.18 29.63 -12.66
N ASN A 101 6.24 30.45 -13.72
CA ASN A 101 5.28 30.39 -14.82
C ASN A 101 5.95 30.52 -16.18
N GLY A 102 6.97 29.70 -16.43
CA GLY A 102 7.61 29.50 -17.73
C GLY A 102 8.38 30.66 -18.38
N ALA A 103 7.96 31.93 -18.22
CA ALA A 103 8.36 33.04 -19.07
C ALA A 103 8.90 34.31 -18.36
N ASP A 104 9.27 34.25 -17.07
CA ASP A 104 9.64 35.45 -16.29
C ASP A 104 11.01 36.09 -16.64
N ARG A 105 11.59 35.86 -17.83
CA ARG A 105 12.82 36.57 -18.22
C ARG A 105 12.86 37.26 -19.57
N TRP A 106 11.88 37.10 -20.45
CA TRP A 106 11.91 37.81 -21.73
C TRP A 106 10.50 38.05 -22.30
N VAL A 107 9.90 39.21 -22.05
CA VAL A 107 8.84 39.72 -22.94
C VAL A 107 8.92 41.25 -23.03
N THR A 108 9.60 41.75 -24.07
CA THR A 108 9.16 42.97 -24.74
C THR A 108 7.89 42.66 -25.53
N GLU A 109 6.93 43.58 -25.44
CA GLU A 109 5.61 43.51 -26.05
C GLU A 109 5.69 43.16 -27.55
N ARG A 110 5.10 42.01 -27.96
CA ARG A 110 4.24 41.90 -29.17
C ARG A 110 3.75 40.51 -29.59
N ASN A 111 4.13 39.40 -28.95
CA ASN A 111 3.59 38.08 -29.32
C ASN A 111 2.99 37.36 -28.10
N ARG A 112 1.65 37.42 -27.98
CA ARG A 112 0.90 36.57 -27.04
C ARG A 112 0.94 35.12 -27.57
N ASN A 113 1.88 34.32 -27.10
CA ASN A 113 1.72 32.88 -27.11
C ASN A 113 1.09 32.48 -25.77
N GLU A 114 -0.17 32.05 -25.80
CA GLU A 114 -0.95 31.65 -24.62
C GLU A 114 -0.50 30.31 -23.99
N GLY A 115 0.56 29.70 -24.53
CA GLY A 115 0.96 28.31 -24.28
C GLY A 115 1.93 28.04 -23.13
N ASP A 116 2.32 29.01 -22.30
CA ASP A 116 3.33 28.81 -21.24
C ASP A 116 2.80 29.04 -19.81
N ARG A 117 1.47 29.05 -19.62
CA ARG A 117 0.84 29.33 -18.31
C ARG A 117 0.11 28.13 -17.74
N TRP A 118 0.05 28.00 -16.42
CA TRP A 118 -0.86 27.05 -15.78
C TRP A 118 -2.27 27.14 -16.35
N ALA A 119 -2.82 26.01 -16.78
CA ALA A 119 -4.20 25.90 -17.24
C ALA A 119 -4.98 24.91 -16.37
N THR A 120 -6.31 24.92 -16.52
CA THR A 120 -7.17 23.87 -15.97
C THR A 120 -7.95 23.23 -17.11
N GLU A 121 -8.04 21.91 -17.11
CA GLU A 121 -8.79 21.17 -18.13
C GLU A 121 -9.65 20.07 -17.51
N ARG A 122 -10.60 19.55 -18.29
CA ARG A 122 -11.32 18.33 -17.91
C ARG A 122 -10.38 17.14 -17.97
N ASN A 123 -10.50 16.24 -17.00
CA ASN A 123 -9.74 15.01 -16.97
C ASN A 123 -10.03 14.19 -18.22
N ARG A 124 -9.00 14.00 -19.05
CA ARG A 124 -9.06 13.17 -20.27
C ARG A 124 -8.79 11.69 -19.97
N LYS A 125 -8.19 11.40 -18.81
CA LYS A 125 -7.87 10.06 -18.32
C LYS A 125 -8.79 9.72 -17.15
N LEU A 126 -9.30 8.48 -17.13
CA LEU A 126 -10.08 7.92 -16.02
C LEU A 126 -9.29 8.07 -14.71
N PHE A 127 -9.87 8.79 -13.76
CA PHE A 127 -9.33 8.96 -12.42
C PHE A 127 -9.92 7.86 -11.51
N PRO A 128 -9.15 7.23 -10.61
CA PRO A 128 -9.66 6.14 -9.76
C PRO A 128 -10.92 6.49 -8.94
N GLU A 129 -11.07 7.77 -8.56
CA GLU A 129 -12.31 8.33 -8.04
C GLU A 129 -13.04 9.11 -9.14
N ASN A 130 -14.20 8.62 -9.61
CA ASN A 130 -15.01 9.26 -10.66
C ASN A 130 -15.55 10.67 -10.29
N THR A 131 -15.27 11.17 -9.09
CA THR A 131 -15.64 12.51 -8.62
C THR A 131 -14.64 13.60 -9.05
N VAL A 132 -13.42 13.24 -9.47
CA VAL A 132 -12.42 14.22 -9.92
C VAL A 132 -12.57 14.45 -11.41
N THR A 133 -13.16 15.58 -11.79
CA THR A 133 -13.49 15.90 -13.18
C THR A 133 -12.49 16.84 -13.85
N ARG A 134 -11.61 17.48 -13.09
CA ARG A 134 -10.66 18.49 -13.57
C ARG A 134 -9.26 18.28 -13.00
N CYS A 135 -8.28 18.85 -13.68
CA CYS A 135 -6.89 18.90 -13.24
C CYS A 135 -6.21 20.20 -13.65
N PHE A 136 -5.09 20.48 -13.00
CA PHE A 136 -4.16 21.54 -13.38
C PHE A 136 -3.16 20.99 -14.40
N VAL A 137 -2.78 21.82 -15.37
CA VAL A 137 -1.87 21.43 -16.46
C VAL A 137 -0.72 22.42 -16.56
N THR A 138 0.50 21.90 -16.63
CA THR A 138 1.70 22.68 -16.98
C THR A 138 1.98 22.63 -18.48
N TYR A 139 2.97 23.37 -18.97
CA TYR A 139 3.36 23.38 -20.39
C TYR A 139 4.88 23.21 -20.55
N HIS A 140 5.43 23.73 -21.64
CA HIS A 140 6.80 23.50 -22.10
C HIS A 140 7.86 23.82 -21.04
N SER A 141 7.72 24.94 -20.36
CA SER A 141 8.65 25.40 -19.34
C SER A 141 8.22 25.01 -17.92
N LEU A 142 9.14 25.13 -16.96
CA LEU A 142 8.86 24.82 -15.55
C LEU A 142 7.77 25.74 -15.00
N CYS A 143 6.66 25.11 -14.62
CA CYS A 143 5.55 25.75 -13.95
C CYS A 143 5.41 25.16 -12.55
N LEU A 144 5.44 26.00 -11.54
CA LEU A 144 5.28 25.63 -10.12
C LEU A 144 4.21 26.50 -9.49
N LYS A 145 3.34 25.87 -8.72
CA LYS A 145 2.36 26.57 -7.87
C LYS A 145 2.47 26.07 -6.45
N GLU A 146 2.14 26.93 -5.50
CA GLU A 146 2.21 26.62 -4.08
C GLU A 146 1.00 27.08 -3.29
N GLN A 147 0.83 26.49 -2.11
CA GLN A 147 -0.08 26.98 -1.09
C GLN A 147 0.61 26.90 0.26
N LEU A 148 0.57 27.99 1.01
CA LEU A 148 1.06 28.09 2.38
C LEU A 148 -0.10 27.90 3.35
N ILE A 149 -0.07 26.80 4.10
CA ILE A 149 -1.07 26.47 5.11
C ILE A 149 -0.61 27.03 6.46
N ASP A 150 -1.45 27.85 7.08
CA ASP A 150 -1.29 28.34 8.45
C ASP A 150 -2.06 27.42 9.40
N LEU A 151 -1.32 26.61 10.17
CA LEU A 151 -1.92 25.58 11.02
C LEU A 151 -2.80 26.18 12.11
N LYS A 152 -2.42 27.34 12.65
CA LYS A 152 -3.17 28.02 13.70
C LYS A 152 -4.50 28.56 13.18
N LYS A 153 -4.50 29.13 11.98
CA LYS A 153 -5.74 29.55 11.30
C LYS A 153 -6.64 28.38 10.93
N GLU A 154 -6.07 27.22 10.61
CA GLU A 154 -6.83 25.99 10.35
C GLU A 154 -7.33 25.29 11.63
N GLY A 155 -7.01 25.82 12.82
CA GLY A 155 -7.53 25.35 14.11
C GLY A 155 -6.57 24.45 14.90
N TYR A 156 -5.34 24.27 14.44
CA TYR A 156 -4.30 23.50 15.14
C TYR A 156 -3.41 24.44 15.97
N SER A 157 -3.59 24.41 17.30
CA SER A 157 -2.82 25.28 18.19
C SER A 157 -1.32 24.93 18.24
N ASP A 158 -0.50 25.93 18.56
CA ASP A 158 0.97 25.79 18.67
C ASP A 158 1.35 24.68 19.67
N ALA A 159 0.73 24.68 20.85
CA ALA A 159 0.96 23.66 21.89
C ALA A 159 0.54 22.26 21.43
N PHE A 160 -0.55 22.15 20.65
CA PHE A 160 -1.01 20.89 20.10
C PHE A 160 0.02 20.30 19.11
N MET A 161 0.55 21.12 18.20
CA MET A 161 1.56 20.69 17.24
C MET A 161 2.88 20.30 17.92
N ASP A 162 3.29 21.02 18.96
CA ASP A 162 4.57 20.78 19.66
C ASP A 162 4.54 19.56 20.57
N GLN A 163 3.46 19.38 21.34
CA GLN A 163 3.36 18.31 22.33
C GLN A 163 3.03 16.97 21.66
N LEU A 164 2.03 16.98 20.78
CA LEU A 164 1.44 15.75 20.26
C LEU A 164 2.08 15.32 18.94
N ARG A 165 2.68 16.26 18.20
CA ARG A 165 3.37 16.01 16.93
C ARG A 165 2.59 15.03 16.03
N PRO A 166 1.30 15.34 15.75
CA PRO A 166 0.44 14.45 14.96
C PRO A 166 1.02 14.21 13.57
N ARG A 167 0.69 13.09 12.95
CA ARG A 167 1.22 12.77 11.63
C ARG A 167 0.65 13.73 10.59
N ILE A 168 1.50 14.22 9.69
CA ILE A 168 1.07 15.08 8.58
C ILE A 168 1.17 14.24 7.31
N LYS A 169 0.03 13.80 6.79
CA LYS A 169 -0.06 13.04 5.55
C LYS A 169 -0.22 14.01 4.39
N ILE A 170 0.59 13.81 3.36
CA ILE A 170 0.47 14.52 2.09
C ILE A 170 0.23 13.52 0.98
N SER A 171 -0.60 13.90 0.01
CA SER A 171 -0.83 13.14 -1.20
C SER A 171 -0.92 14.07 -2.40
N ASP A 172 -0.48 13.60 -3.55
CA ASP A 172 -0.72 14.27 -4.82
C ASP A 172 -0.91 13.24 -5.93
N TRP A 173 -1.62 13.63 -6.99
CA TRP A 173 -1.82 12.80 -8.16
C TRP A 173 -1.29 13.49 -9.39
N TYR A 174 -0.55 12.75 -10.21
CA TYR A 174 0.09 13.29 -11.40
C TYR A 174 0.08 12.31 -12.57
N THR A 175 0.04 12.84 -13.79
CA THR A 175 0.14 12.04 -15.02
C THR A 175 0.60 12.89 -16.21
N PRO A 176 1.45 12.36 -17.12
CA PRO A 176 1.76 13.00 -18.39
C PRO A 176 0.70 12.69 -19.47
N LEU A 177 0.74 13.41 -20.58
CA LEU A 177 0.14 12.95 -21.84
C LEU A 177 1.18 12.16 -22.66
N SER A 178 0.71 11.20 -23.45
CA SER A 178 1.48 10.19 -24.20
C SER A 178 2.54 10.74 -25.16
N ASP A 179 2.45 12.01 -25.51
CA ASP A 179 3.05 12.49 -26.76
C ASP A 179 4.52 12.92 -26.58
N TYR A 180 4.91 13.34 -25.37
CA TYR A 180 6.27 13.85 -25.11
C TYR A 180 6.75 13.64 -23.66
N GLY A 181 8.08 13.60 -23.49
CA GLY A 181 8.71 13.51 -22.18
C GLY A 181 8.33 14.68 -21.27
N SER A 182 7.94 14.35 -20.04
CA SER A 182 7.48 15.31 -19.02
C SER A 182 8.13 15.00 -17.67
N GLN A 183 8.25 16.02 -16.82
CA GLN A 183 8.84 15.94 -15.49
C GLN A 183 7.87 16.45 -14.45
N TYR A 184 7.66 15.68 -13.40
CA TYR A 184 6.85 16.06 -12.25
C TYR A 184 7.73 16.54 -11.10
N TRP A 185 7.27 17.59 -10.42
CA TRP A 185 7.91 18.23 -9.29
C TRP A 185 6.96 18.31 -8.09
N LEU A 186 7.46 17.94 -6.90
CA LEU A 186 6.79 18.14 -5.63
C LEU A 186 7.82 18.56 -4.58
N SER A 187 7.49 19.54 -3.75
CA SER A 187 8.23 19.91 -2.56
C SER A 187 7.22 20.23 -1.47
N VAL A 188 7.39 19.63 -0.29
CA VAL A 188 6.59 19.96 0.88
C VAL A 188 7.52 20.30 2.04
N GLU A 189 7.32 21.47 2.63
CA GLU A 189 8.14 21.97 3.74
C GLU A 189 7.28 22.19 4.98
N LEU A 190 7.69 21.62 6.10
CA LEU A 190 7.21 21.98 7.43
C LEU A 190 8.04 23.14 7.93
N LEU A 191 7.38 24.26 8.25
CA LEU A 191 8.05 25.52 8.55
C LEU A 191 7.80 25.97 9.98
N ASP A 192 8.78 26.67 10.56
CA ASP A 192 8.68 27.32 11.87
C ASP A 192 7.87 28.64 11.83
N GLN A 193 7.81 29.35 12.97
CA GLN A 193 7.12 30.63 13.11
C GLN A 193 7.70 31.73 12.18
N GLU A 194 9.00 31.69 11.90
CA GLU A 194 9.69 32.60 10.98
C GLU A 194 9.63 32.14 9.52
N LYS A 195 8.94 31.02 9.24
CA LYS A 195 8.83 30.35 7.93
C LYS A 195 10.14 29.70 7.44
N ASN A 196 11.06 29.36 8.34
CA ASN A 196 12.23 28.56 7.98
C ASN A 196 11.86 27.06 7.94
N PRO A 197 12.47 26.28 7.04
CA PRO A 197 12.19 24.85 6.94
C PRO A 197 12.77 24.06 8.11
N ILE A 198 11.89 23.35 8.82
CA ILE A 198 12.23 22.36 9.86
C ILE A 198 12.44 20.98 9.22
N ARG A 199 11.53 20.58 8.32
CA ARG A 199 11.59 19.33 7.56
C ARG A 199 11.12 19.56 6.15
N THR A 200 11.81 18.95 5.19
CA THR A 200 11.45 19.03 3.78
C THR A 200 11.30 17.63 3.20
N TYR A 201 10.24 17.44 2.44
CA TYR A 201 10.04 16.28 1.58
C TYR A 201 10.13 16.73 0.13
N HIS A 202 11.15 16.24 -0.56
CA HIS A 202 11.36 16.46 -1.98
C HIS A 202 11.67 15.10 -2.64
N PRO A 203 10.66 14.42 -3.22
CA PRO A 203 10.91 13.16 -3.92
C PRO A 203 11.82 13.39 -5.13
N TYR A 204 12.58 12.36 -5.51
CA TYR A 204 13.37 12.39 -6.75
C TYR A 204 12.47 12.77 -7.94
N LYS A 205 12.99 13.62 -8.83
CA LYS A 205 12.28 14.06 -10.04
C LYS A 205 11.80 12.83 -10.81
N VAL A 206 10.51 12.78 -11.10
CA VAL A 206 9.92 11.68 -11.88
C VAL A 206 9.99 12.07 -13.36
N PHE A 207 10.67 11.25 -14.15
CA PHE A 207 10.84 11.43 -15.59
C PHE A 207 9.93 10.45 -16.33
N PHE A 208 9.12 10.97 -17.24
CA PHE A 208 8.27 10.17 -18.11
C PHE A 208 8.90 10.07 -19.50
N GLN A 209 8.95 8.84 -20.04
CA GLN A 209 9.47 8.59 -21.39
C GLN A 209 8.41 8.90 -22.45
N GLN A 210 8.86 9.29 -23.64
CA GLN A 210 7.99 9.59 -24.78
C GLN A 210 7.25 8.33 -25.27
N GLY A 211 5.98 8.47 -25.66
CA GLY A 211 5.20 7.40 -26.31
C GLY A 211 4.49 6.44 -25.35
N SER A 212 4.65 6.59 -24.03
CA SER A 212 4.04 5.74 -23.02
C SER A 212 2.79 6.40 -22.43
N ASP A 213 1.65 5.72 -22.46
CA ASP A 213 0.42 6.19 -21.83
C ASP A 213 0.39 5.80 -20.33
N TYR A 214 0.87 6.71 -19.47
CA TYR A 214 0.90 6.45 -18.03
C TYR A 214 -0.47 6.74 -17.39
N PRO A 215 -0.98 5.86 -16.50
CA PRO A 215 -2.18 6.16 -15.72
C PRO A 215 -1.92 7.30 -14.72
N TRP A 216 -2.95 7.71 -13.97
CA TRP A 216 -2.78 8.58 -12.82
C TRP A 216 -1.93 7.89 -11.75
N CYS A 217 -0.80 8.51 -11.40
CA CYS A 217 0.08 8.02 -10.34
C CYS A 217 -0.18 8.81 -9.05
N GLN A 218 -0.35 8.09 -7.94
CA GLN A 218 -0.43 8.72 -6.62
C GLN A 218 0.94 8.73 -5.96
N ILE A 219 1.33 9.87 -5.42
CA ILE A 219 2.39 9.97 -4.43
C ILE A 219 1.79 10.26 -3.06
N THR A 220 2.33 9.62 -2.03
CA THR A 220 1.90 9.82 -0.64
C THR A 220 3.12 9.80 0.26
N TYR A 221 3.19 10.76 1.18
CA TYR A 221 4.22 10.81 2.21
C TYR A 221 3.61 11.19 3.55
N VAL A 222 4.23 10.75 4.63
CA VAL A 222 3.76 11.04 5.99
C VAL A 222 4.92 11.54 6.82
N PHE A 223 4.89 12.81 7.22
CA PHE A 223 5.84 13.34 8.18
C PHE A 223 5.54 12.74 9.56
N ARG A 224 6.61 12.23 10.17
CA ARG A 224 6.63 11.64 11.51
C ARG A 224 7.80 12.25 12.26
N ASP A 225 7.66 12.40 13.57
CA ASP A 225 8.77 12.78 14.46
C ASP A 225 9.54 14.01 13.96
N TYR A 226 8.80 15.00 13.43
CA TYR A 226 9.36 16.19 12.78
C TYR A 226 9.94 17.22 13.77
N GLY A 227 9.80 16.99 15.07
CA GLY A 227 10.21 17.93 16.12
C GLY A 227 9.13 18.96 16.46
N PRO A 228 9.29 19.73 17.54
CA PRO A 228 8.40 20.85 17.85
C PRO A 228 8.67 22.03 16.92
N GLY A 229 7.77 23.01 16.91
CA GLY A 229 7.96 24.30 16.25
C GLY A 229 7.26 24.44 14.90
N VAL A 230 6.62 23.39 14.37
CA VAL A 230 5.91 23.48 13.08
C VAL A 230 4.68 24.39 13.21
N ARG A 231 4.59 25.42 12.36
CA ARG A 231 3.50 26.41 12.31
C ARG A 231 2.88 26.54 10.94
N PHE A 232 3.67 26.32 9.88
CA PHE A 232 3.18 26.35 8.51
C PHE A 232 3.57 25.10 7.74
N ILE A 233 2.79 24.81 6.70
CA ILE A 233 3.13 23.80 5.71
C ILE A 233 3.12 24.49 4.35
N ARG A 234 4.28 24.51 3.66
CA ARG A 234 4.35 24.95 2.27
C ARG A 234 4.24 23.71 1.39
N PHE A 235 3.24 23.68 0.51
CA PHE A 235 3.06 22.63 -0.48
C PHE A 235 3.26 23.23 -1.87
N THR A 236 4.28 22.78 -2.59
CA THR A 236 4.65 23.28 -3.92
C THR A 236 4.72 22.12 -4.90
N HIS A 237 4.01 22.21 -6.02
CA HIS A 237 4.04 21.17 -7.04
C HIS A 237 3.90 21.72 -8.45
N GLY A 238 4.20 20.88 -9.43
CA GLY A 238 4.08 21.22 -10.84
C GLY A 238 5.02 20.38 -11.68
N GLY A 239 5.62 20.99 -12.70
CA GLY A 239 6.44 20.26 -13.63
C GLY A 239 6.71 21.02 -14.93
N MET A 240 7.34 20.32 -15.86
CA MET A 240 7.65 20.82 -17.20
C MET A 240 7.57 19.69 -18.22
N GLY A 241 7.33 20.03 -19.48
CA GLY A 241 7.33 19.05 -20.57
C GLY A 241 6.55 19.57 -21.77
N TRP A 242 6.83 19.07 -22.97
CA TRP A 242 6.19 19.56 -24.19
C TRP A 242 4.66 19.45 -24.19
N SER A 243 4.12 18.40 -23.57
CA SER A 243 2.68 18.21 -23.33
C SER A 243 2.25 18.48 -21.88
N GLY A 244 3.19 18.97 -21.06
CA GLY A 244 3.01 19.25 -19.64
C GLY A 244 2.76 18.03 -18.75
N ILE A 245 2.74 18.30 -17.44
CA ILE A 245 2.22 17.37 -16.43
C ILE A 245 0.82 17.82 -16.01
N ARG A 246 -0.07 16.84 -15.77
CA ARG A 246 -1.34 17.07 -15.09
C ARG A 246 -1.18 16.74 -13.63
N VAL A 247 -1.67 17.61 -12.75
CA VAL A 247 -1.71 17.38 -11.31
C VAL A 247 -3.10 17.68 -10.77
N THR A 248 -3.59 16.90 -9.80
CA THR A 248 -4.91 17.11 -9.20
C THR A 248 -5.07 16.33 -7.88
N ASN A 249 -6.19 16.54 -7.21
CA ASN A 249 -6.61 15.82 -6.00
C ASN A 249 -5.53 15.79 -4.90
N SER A 250 -4.77 16.88 -4.79
CA SER A 250 -3.72 17.06 -3.79
C SER A 250 -4.34 17.14 -2.39
N SER A 251 -3.70 16.54 -1.39
CA SER A 251 -4.16 16.66 0.00
C SER A 251 -3.04 16.86 1.00
N VAL A 252 -3.36 17.65 2.04
CA VAL A 252 -2.60 17.74 3.28
C VAL A 252 -3.58 17.49 4.42
N GLU A 253 -3.34 16.43 5.19
CA GLU A 253 -4.21 16.00 6.30
C GLU A 253 -3.38 15.84 7.58
N ILE A 254 -3.89 16.35 8.69
CA ILE A 254 -3.35 16.07 10.03
C ILE A 254 -4.06 14.84 10.59
N CYS A 255 -3.34 13.73 10.68
CA CYS A 255 -3.88 12.44 11.11
C CYS A 255 -3.56 12.15 12.59
N PRO A 256 -4.45 11.46 13.32
CA PRO A 256 -4.13 10.90 14.62
C PRO A 256 -2.87 10.04 14.54
N ALA A 257 -1.93 10.25 15.47
CA ALA A 257 -0.77 9.36 15.62
C ALA A 257 -1.18 7.89 15.81
N ALA A 258 -2.40 7.68 16.34
CA ALA A 258 -3.05 6.39 16.58
C ALA A 258 -3.63 5.71 15.33
N GLU A 259 -3.74 6.38 14.18
CA GLU A 259 -4.06 5.70 12.91
C GLU A 259 -2.80 4.99 12.38
N ARG A 260 -2.46 3.83 12.96
CA ARG A 260 -1.58 2.84 12.31
C ARG A 260 -2.39 2.07 11.27
N LEU A 261 -2.74 2.73 10.17
CA LEU A 261 -3.09 2.07 8.91
C LEU A 261 -2.27 2.66 7.77
N ARG A 262 -1.04 2.18 7.73
CA ARG A 262 -0.31 1.65 6.56
C ARG A 262 1.05 1.20 7.09
N CYS A 263 1.06 0.13 7.87
CA CYS A 263 2.25 -0.71 8.01
C CYS A 263 2.03 -1.95 7.14
N THR A 264 1.83 -1.73 5.85
CA THR A 264 2.15 -2.73 4.83
C THR A 264 3.22 -2.05 4.01
N LYS A 265 4.50 -2.23 4.40
CA LYS A 265 5.52 -2.12 3.36
C LYS A 265 5.10 -3.14 2.28
N PRO A 266 5.00 -2.74 1.00
CA PRO A 266 4.48 -3.61 -0.04
C PRO A 266 5.30 -4.90 -0.18
N ASN A 267 6.57 -4.86 0.23
CA ASN A 267 7.42 -6.02 0.39
C ASN A 267 8.48 -5.75 1.48
N LEU A 268 8.72 -6.73 2.36
CA LEU A 268 9.76 -6.67 3.39
C LEU A 268 11.12 -7.19 2.91
N LEU A 269 11.16 -7.87 1.76
CA LEU A 269 12.41 -8.27 1.14
C LEU A 269 13.03 -7.10 0.38
N LYS A 270 14.35 -6.95 0.51
CA LYS A 270 15.13 -5.99 -0.27
C LYS A 270 15.59 -6.65 -1.56
N ASN A 271 15.63 -5.88 -2.65
CA ASN A 271 16.08 -6.35 -3.95
C ASN A 271 15.48 -7.73 -4.36
N PRO A 272 14.13 -7.85 -4.39
CA PRO A 272 13.46 -9.12 -4.69
C PRO A 272 13.62 -9.54 -6.16
N SER A 273 13.92 -8.59 -7.04
CA SER A 273 13.89 -8.75 -8.49
C SER A 273 15.28 -8.61 -9.15
N ALA A 274 16.35 -8.77 -8.39
CA ALA A 274 17.74 -8.77 -8.87
C ALA A 274 18.23 -7.46 -9.53
N GLN A 275 17.48 -6.35 -9.42
CA GLN A 275 17.85 -5.04 -9.98
C GLN A 275 19.17 -4.50 -9.41
N ASP A 276 19.46 -4.79 -8.15
CA ASP A 276 20.70 -4.40 -7.47
C ASP A 276 21.70 -5.57 -7.37
N GLY A 277 21.65 -6.52 -8.30
CA GLY A 277 22.46 -7.72 -8.27
C GLY A 277 22.14 -8.59 -7.06
N LEU A 278 23.15 -9.08 -6.33
CA LEU A 278 22.97 -9.86 -5.08
C LEU A 278 22.90 -8.99 -3.81
N ARG A 279 22.91 -7.66 -3.93
CA ARG A 279 22.88 -6.77 -2.76
C ARG A 279 21.61 -7.02 -1.93
N GLY A 280 21.77 -6.99 -0.61
CA GLY A 280 20.69 -7.30 0.34
C GLY A 280 20.51 -8.79 0.63
N TRP A 281 21.06 -9.69 -0.18
CA TRP A 281 21.00 -11.14 0.05
C TRP A 281 22.29 -11.67 0.68
N LYS A 282 22.17 -12.51 1.71
CA LYS A 282 23.28 -13.30 2.24
C LYS A 282 23.34 -14.62 1.49
N ILE A 283 24.46 -14.88 0.81
CA ILE A 283 24.69 -16.15 0.13
C ILE A 283 24.92 -17.23 1.18
N VAL A 284 24.11 -18.29 1.13
CA VAL A 284 24.20 -19.47 2.01
C VAL A 284 25.06 -20.53 1.35
N ARG A 285 24.87 -20.73 0.05
CA ARG A 285 25.67 -21.64 -0.77
C ARG A 285 25.75 -21.09 -2.20
N SER A 286 26.91 -21.28 -2.83
CA SER A 286 27.16 -20.87 -4.21
C SER A 286 27.92 -21.99 -4.90
N GLY A 287 27.20 -23.01 -5.36
CA GLY A 287 27.80 -24.15 -6.05
C GLY A 287 28.00 -23.87 -7.54
N GLY A 288 28.86 -24.67 -8.18
CA GLY A 288 29.18 -24.51 -9.60
C GLY A 288 29.78 -23.14 -9.91
N ASP A 289 29.33 -22.51 -11.00
CA ASP A 289 29.75 -21.18 -11.46
C ASP A 289 29.09 -20.02 -10.69
N CYS A 290 28.51 -20.30 -9.53
CA CYS A 290 27.85 -19.35 -8.63
C CYS A 290 26.53 -18.76 -9.18
N TRP A 291 26.05 -17.71 -8.53
CA TRP A 291 24.86 -16.97 -8.93
C TRP A 291 25.20 -15.92 -9.98
N VAL A 292 24.37 -15.80 -11.01
CA VAL A 292 24.37 -14.63 -11.91
C VAL A 292 23.02 -13.97 -11.96
N ILE A 293 23.01 -12.77 -12.53
CA ILE A 293 21.79 -12.01 -12.83
C ILE A 293 21.45 -12.26 -14.29
N GLY A 294 20.24 -12.70 -14.55
CA GLY A 294 19.70 -12.90 -15.88
C GLY A 294 18.62 -11.89 -16.21
N GLU A 295 18.42 -11.61 -17.49
CA GLU A 295 17.24 -10.89 -17.97
C GLU A 295 16.06 -11.84 -18.13
N ASN A 296 14.85 -11.32 -17.86
CA ASN A 296 13.63 -12.08 -18.04
C ASN A 296 13.24 -12.07 -19.53
N TRP A 297 13.23 -13.24 -20.15
CA TRP A 297 12.83 -13.40 -21.56
C TRP A 297 11.31 -13.32 -21.75
N LYS A 298 10.55 -13.45 -20.66
CA LYS A 298 9.10 -13.22 -20.58
C LYS A 298 8.78 -12.41 -19.31
N PRO A 299 7.93 -11.36 -19.39
CA PRO A 299 7.58 -10.53 -18.23
C PRO A 299 6.81 -11.31 -17.16
N ILE A 300 7.07 -11.00 -15.89
CA ILE A 300 6.24 -11.39 -14.74
C ILE A 300 5.90 -10.09 -13.99
N PRO A 301 4.64 -9.90 -13.60
CA PRO A 301 3.80 -8.82 -14.18
C PRO A 301 4.57 -7.54 -14.57
N ASP A 302 4.57 -7.23 -15.87
CA ASP A 302 4.92 -6.02 -16.65
C ASP A 302 6.05 -5.05 -16.22
N SER A 303 6.74 -5.31 -15.09
CA SER A 303 7.73 -4.41 -14.49
C SER A 303 8.98 -5.13 -13.97
N VAL A 304 8.99 -6.47 -13.91
CA VAL A 304 10.15 -7.25 -13.46
C VAL A 304 10.97 -7.73 -14.65
N THR A 305 12.13 -7.11 -14.88
CA THR A 305 13.00 -7.38 -16.04
C THR A 305 14.21 -8.26 -15.74
N SER A 306 14.50 -8.54 -14.47
CA SER A 306 15.68 -9.31 -14.06
C SER A 306 15.32 -10.46 -13.11
N CYS A 307 16.20 -11.46 -13.06
CA CYS A 307 16.10 -12.61 -12.16
C CYS A 307 17.48 -13.06 -11.68
N PHE A 308 17.48 -13.88 -10.62
CA PHE A 308 18.65 -14.59 -10.16
C PHE A 308 18.69 -15.97 -10.82
N VAL A 309 19.84 -16.38 -11.35
CA VAL A 309 20.02 -17.67 -12.04
C VAL A 309 21.04 -18.51 -11.30
N THR A 310 20.68 -19.76 -10.99
CA THR A 310 21.58 -20.71 -10.34
C THR A 310 22.42 -21.49 -11.35
N SER A 311 23.53 -22.05 -10.88
CA SER A 311 24.41 -22.94 -11.66
C SER A 311 24.07 -24.43 -11.41
N TYR A 312 24.98 -25.33 -11.79
CA TYR A 312 24.87 -26.78 -11.65
C TYR A 312 25.12 -27.30 -10.23
N GLY A 313 25.84 -26.53 -9.41
CA GLY A 313 25.96 -26.80 -7.98
C GLY A 313 24.89 -26.07 -7.19
N LEU A 314 24.52 -26.61 -6.02
CA LEU A 314 23.48 -26.02 -5.19
C LEU A 314 23.78 -24.55 -4.81
N CYS A 315 22.88 -23.67 -5.22
CA CYS A 315 22.94 -22.24 -4.97
C CYS A 315 21.77 -21.82 -4.07
N LEU A 316 22.07 -21.22 -2.91
CA LEU A 316 21.09 -20.76 -1.94
C LEU A 316 21.42 -19.35 -1.45
N LYS A 317 20.42 -18.49 -1.39
CA LYS A 317 20.53 -17.14 -0.81
C LYS A 317 19.42 -16.90 0.21
N ARG A 318 19.70 -16.04 1.20
CA ARG A 318 18.76 -15.74 2.27
C ARG A 318 18.68 -14.26 2.64
N GLN A 319 17.53 -13.86 3.15
CA GLN A 319 17.34 -12.59 3.89
C GLN A 319 16.77 -12.88 5.28
N LEU A 320 17.24 -12.11 6.26
CA LEU A 320 16.70 -12.10 7.62
C LEU A 320 16.02 -10.74 7.83
N ILE A 321 14.71 -10.77 7.99
CA ILE A 321 13.87 -9.60 8.23
C ILE A 321 13.72 -9.42 9.74
N ASP A 322 13.99 -8.23 10.24
CA ASP A 322 13.80 -7.82 11.63
C ASP A 322 12.49 -7.05 11.74
N LEU A 323 11.46 -7.69 12.30
CA LEU A 323 10.10 -7.15 12.28
C LEU A 323 9.97 -5.83 13.03
N ASN A 324 10.71 -5.67 14.13
CA ASN A 324 10.71 -4.44 14.92
C ASN A 324 11.28 -3.28 14.09
N LYS A 325 12.41 -3.49 13.42
CA LYS A 325 13.02 -2.49 12.51
C LYS A 325 12.14 -2.18 11.30
N GLU A 326 11.36 -3.15 10.83
CA GLU A 326 10.41 -2.95 9.74
C GLU A 326 9.11 -2.24 10.19
N GLY A 327 8.95 -1.98 11.50
CA GLY A 327 7.84 -1.21 12.08
C GLY A 327 6.72 -2.04 12.72
N TYR A 328 6.94 -3.34 12.89
CA TYR A 328 6.01 -4.28 13.54
C TYR A 328 6.45 -4.54 14.98
N SER A 329 5.72 -3.99 15.96
CA SER A 329 6.09 -4.11 17.36
C SER A 329 5.88 -5.52 17.89
N GLU A 330 6.61 -5.86 18.96
CA GLU A 330 6.52 -7.16 19.65
C GLU A 330 5.08 -7.47 20.09
N THR A 331 4.45 -6.53 20.77
CA THR A 331 3.05 -6.63 21.22
C THR A 331 2.08 -6.88 20.06
N PHE A 332 2.32 -6.26 18.91
CA PHE A 332 1.50 -6.42 17.72
C PHE A 332 1.65 -7.84 17.14
N MET A 333 2.88 -8.33 17.02
CA MET A 333 3.13 -9.69 16.53
C MET A 333 2.63 -10.77 17.49
N ASP A 334 2.61 -10.50 18.80
CA ASP A 334 2.19 -11.46 19.83
C ASP A 334 0.67 -11.54 20.00
N GLN A 335 0.01 -10.40 20.07
CA GLN A 335 -1.42 -10.31 20.39
C GLN A 335 -2.30 -10.38 19.15
N VAL A 336 -1.89 -9.72 18.06
CA VAL A 336 -2.70 -9.64 16.83
C VAL A 336 -2.38 -10.79 15.88
N GLN A 337 -1.12 -11.27 15.87
CA GLN A 337 -0.65 -12.34 14.99
C GLN A 337 -1.12 -12.15 13.53
N PRO A 338 -0.81 -10.99 12.90
CA PRO A 338 -1.25 -10.69 11.53
C PRO A 338 -0.79 -11.75 10.54
N HIS A 339 -1.55 -11.98 9.48
CA HIS A 339 -1.16 -12.91 8.43
C HIS A 339 0.16 -12.48 7.77
N ILE A 340 1.05 -13.44 7.56
CA ILE A 340 2.33 -13.23 6.87
C ILE A 340 2.26 -14.03 5.57
N LYS A 341 2.04 -13.36 4.43
CA LYS A 341 2.08 -13.98 3.10
C LYS A 341 3.50 -13.89 2.56
N ILE A 342 3.93 -15.00 1.98
CA ILE A 342 5.14 -15.08 1.19
C ILE A 342 4.77 -15.46 -0.22
N SER A 343 5.53 -14.93 -1.19
CA SER A 343 5.51 -15.43 -2.56
C SER A 343 6.91 -15.46 -3.14
N ASP A 344 7.12 -16.31 -4.14
CA ASP A 344 8.36 -16.42 -4.87
C ASP A 344 8.09 -16.93 -6.28
N TRP A 345 8.69 -16.32 -7.29
CA TRP A 345 8.54 -16.76 -8.67
C TRP A 345 9.75 -17.55 -9.10
N TYR A 346 9.53 -18.73 -9.66
CA TYR A 346 10.59 -19.60 -10.16
C TYR A 346 10.28 -20.09 -11.57
N GLY A 347 11.32 -20.32 -12.37
CA GLY A 347 11.19 -20.74 -13.76
C GLY A 347 12.39 -21.54 -14.23
N PRO A 348 12.18 -22.66 -14.95
CA PRO A 348 13.26 -23.42 -15.55
C PRO A 348 13.75 -22.75 -16.85
N ARG A 349 14.88 -23.22 -17.36
CA ARG A 349 15.23 -23.04 -18.78
C ARG A 349 14.53 -24.11 -19.62
N TRP A 350 14.26 -23.80 -20.88
CA TRP A 350 13.67 -24.78 -21.82
C TRP A 350 14.59 -25.96 -22.14
N ASP A 351 15.91 -25.76 -22.09
CA ASP A 351 16.93 -26.71 -22.54
C ASP A 351 17.54 -27.56 -21.41
N CYS A 352 17.18 -27.30 -20.14
CA CYS A 352 17.78 -27.98 -19.00
C CYS A 352 16.77 -28.18 -17.85
N GLY A 353 16.80 -29.37 -17.23
CA GLY A 353 16.06 -29.62 -16.01
C GLY A 353 16.69 -28.91 -14.81
N SER A 354 15.86 -28.52 -13.84
CA SER A 354 16.32 -27.79 -12.64
C SER A 354 15.55 -28.19 -11.40
N GLU A 355 16.18 -28.01 -10.24
CA GLU A 355 15.58 -28.19 -8.92
C GLU A 355 15.35 -26.82 -8.29
N TYR A 356 14.15 -26.59 -7.74
CA TYR A 356 13.79 -25.42 -6.94
C TYR A 356 13.51 -25.81 -5.50
N GLN A 357 13.99 -24.99 -4.55
CA GLN A 357 13.66 -25.12 -3.14
C GLN A 357 13.53 -23.77 -2.44
N ILE A 358 12.62 -23.74 -1.46
CA ILE A 358 12.35 -22.59 -0.58
C ILE A 358 12.16 -23.07 0.85
N CYS A 359 12.64 -22.28 1.81
CA CYS A 359 12.42 -22.46 3.23
C CYS A 359 12.21 -21.07 3.87
N VAL A 360 11.04 -20.87 4.47
CA VAL A 360 10.71 -19.65 5.21
C VAL A 360 10.41 -20.00 6.66
N GLU A 361 11.08 -19.33 7.59
CA GLU A 361 10.95 -19.58 9.01
C GLU A 361 10.56 -18.30 9.75
N LEU A 362 9.53 -18.40 10.59
CA LEU A 362 9.18 -17.40 11.59
C LEU A 362 10.00 -17.70 12.85
N LEU A 363 10.78 -16.74 13.32
CA LEU A 363 11.77 -16.96 14.38
C LEU A 363 11.50 -16.11 15.62
N ASP A 364 11.87 -16.65 16.78
CA ASP A 364 11.84 -15.96 18.06
C ASP A 364 12.96 -14.92 18.23
N GLN A 365 13.00 -14.23 19.38
CA GLN A 365 14.04 -13.24 19.71
C GLN A 365 15.47 -13.82 19.67
N ARG A 366 15.63 -15.11 19.93
CA ARG A 366 16.90 -15.85 19.89
C ARG A 366 17.20 -16.43 18.51
N LYS A 367 16.33 -16.16 17.51
CA LYS A 367 16.38 -16.68 16.12
C LYS A 367 16.15 -18.18 16.01
N ASN A 368 15.44 -18.78 16.98
CA ASN A 368 14.97 -20.16 16.88
C ASN A 368 13.66 -20.23 16.08
N PRO A 369 13.44 -21.26 15.27
CA PRO A 369 12.19 -21.42 14.53
C PRO A 369 10.97 -21.67 15.43
N ILE A 370 9.92 -20.88 15.23
CA ILE A 370 8.58 -21.07 15.79
C ILE A 370 7.69 -21.79 14.78
N LYS A 371 7.71 -21.35 13.52
CA LYS A 371 7.02 -21.97 12.39
C LYS A 371 7.93 -22.03 11.17
N THR A 372 7.81 -23.10 10.41
CA THR A 372 8.60 -23.34 9.20
C THR A 372 7.67 -23.73 8.06
N PHE A 373 7.81 -23.04 6.93
CA PHE A 373 7.28 -23.46 5.64
C PHE A 373 8.43 -23.94 4.77
N GLN A 374 8.44 -25.24 4.49
CA GLN A 374 9.43 -25.88 3.64
C GLN A 374 8.72 -27.00 2.85
N PRO A 375 8.19 -26.70 1.65
CA PRO A 375 7.60 -27.72 0.81
C PRO A 375 8.67 -28.67 0.28
N GLU A 376 8.23 -29.81 -0.28
CA GLU A 376 9.12 -30.69 -1.03
C GLU A 376 9.76 -29.94 -2.20
N LYS A 377 10.98 -30.35 -2.54
CA LYS A 377 11.75 -29.77 -3.64
C LYS A 377 11.04 -30.01 -4.96
N ILE A 378 10.97 -28.99 -5.80
CA ILE A 378 10.30 -29.08 -7.09
C ILE A 378 11.36 -29.43 -8.14
N ILE A 379 11.17 -30.55 -8.83
CA ILE A 379 12.05 -31.00 -9.91
C ILE A 379 11.35 -30.73 -11.24
N LEU A 380 11.96 -29.89 -12.08
CA LEU A 380 11.48 -29.51 -13.39
C LEU A 380 12.30 -30.23 -14.46
N SER A 381 11.63 -30.88 -15.42
CA SER A 381 12.26 -31.67 -16.48
C SER A 381 12.61 -30.84 -17.73
N PHE A 382 13.49 -31.40 -18.58
CA PHE A 382 14.10 -30.77 -19.76
C PHE A 382 13.16 -30.53 -20.97
N LYS A 383 11.84 -30.46 -20.74
CA LYS A 383 10.82 -30.10 -21.75
C LYS A 383 9.67 -29.30 -21.13
N SER A 384 9.85 -28.77 -19.94
CA SER A 384 8.90 -27.83 -19.36
C SER A 384 8.97 -26.53 -20.17
N SER A 385 7.82 -26.02 -20.59
CA SER A 385 7.74 -24.71 -21.22
C SER A 385 8.34 -23.67 -20.27
N GLU A 386 9.01 -22.63 -20.80
CA GLU A 386 9.49 -21.48 -20.00
C GLU A 386 8.29 -20.68 -19.44
N GLN A 387 7.61 -21.26 -18.47
CA GLN A 387 6.53 -20.65 -17.73
C GLN A 387 7.01 -20.44 -16.30
N TRP A 388 6.83 -19.21 -15.84
CA TRP A 388 7.10 -18.85 -14.47
C TRP A 388 5.98 -19.36 -13.57
N CYS A 389 6.35 -20.02 -12.49
CA CYS A 389 5.43 -20.53 -11.48
C CYS A 389 5.53 -19.67 -10.22
N GLU A 390 4.39 -19.38 -9.59
CA GLU A 390 4.33 -18.69 -8.30
C GLU A 390 4.21 -19.71 -7.17
N MET A 391 5.22 -19.73 -6.29
CA MET A 391 5.13 -20.37 -4.98
C MET A 391 4.54 -19.37 -3.98
N SER A 392 3.52 -19.75 -3.21
CA SER A 392 2.97 -18.86 -2.18
C SER A 392 2.54 -19.62 -0.93
N HIS A 393 2.63 -18.95 0.22
CA HIS A 393 2.17 -19.48 1.51
C HIS A 393 1.73 -18.35 2.43
N VAL A 394 0.82 -18.65 3.36
CA VAL A 394 0.37 -17.70 4.38
C VAL A 394 0.50 -18.33 5.75
N PHE A 395 1.34 -17.75 6.60
CA PHE A 395 1.35 -18.10 8.01
C PHE A 395 0.19 -17.42 8.72
N LYS A 396 -0.64 -18.22 9.37
CA LYS A 396 -1.75 -17.81 10.24
C LYS A 396 -1.57 -18.45 11.61
N ASN A 397 -2.10 -17.82 12.66
CA ASN A 397 -2.15 -18.39 14.01
C ASN A 397 -0.82 -19.02 14.44
N TYR A 398 0.29 -18.33 14.17
CA TYR A 398 1.63 -18.87 14.37
C TYR A 398 2.09 -18.84 15.83
N GLY A 399 1.28 -18.29 16.73
CA GLY A 399 1.59 -18.14 18.15
C GLY A 399 2.43 -16.89 18.43
N PRO A 400 2.48 -16.44 19.70
CA PRO A 400 3.29 -15.29 20.08
C PRO A 400 4.78 -15.61 20.00
N GLY A 401 5.60 -14.56 19.98
CA GLY A 401 7.05 -14.63 20.06
C GLY A 401 7.77 -14.41 18.74
N VAL A 402 7.07 -14.25 17.62
CA VAL A 402 7.69 -14.01 16.31
C VAL A 402 8.35 -12.63 16.27
N ARG A 403 9.65 -12.57 15.94
CA ARG A 403 10.48 -11.36 15.90
C ARG A 403 11.26 -11.21 14.61
N PHE A 404 11.58 -12.33 13.95
CA PHE A 404 12.27 -12.32 12.67
C PHE A 404 11.60 -13.24 11.66
N ILE A 405 11.80 -12.96 10.38
CA ILE A 405 11.46 -13.87 9.27
C ILE A 405 12.75 -14.19 8.53
N ARG A 406 13.07 -15.48 8.40
CA ARG A 406 14.20 -15.95 7.58
C ARG A 406 13.65 -16.55 6.29
N PHE A 407 13.93 -15.89 5.17
CA PHE A 407 13.52 -16.33 3.84
C PHE A 407 14.74 -16.86 3.09
N THR A 408 14.74 -18.14 2.71
CA THR A 408 15.82 -18.80 1.98
C THR A 408 15.27 -19.50 0.76
N HIS A 409 15.89 -19.32 -0.41
CA HIS A 409 15.49 -20.02 -1.63
C HIS A 409 16.67 -20.22 -2.59
N GLY A 410 16.46 -21.03 -3.60
CA GLY A 410 17.39 -21.26 -4.71
C GLY A 410 17.23 -22.67 -5.26
N GLY A 411 18.34 -23.24 -5.74
CA GLY A 411 18.30 -24.48 -6.49
C GLY A 411 19.58 -24.78 -7.25
N ASN A 412 19.46 -25.66 -8.24
CA ASN A 412 20.53 -26.08 -9.13
C ASN A 412 19.96 -26.65 -10.42
N ASP A 413 20.80 -26.89 -11.41
CA ASP A 413 20.43 -27.75 -12.53
C ASP A 413 20.37 -29.23 -12.12
N THR A 414 19.82 -30.07 -13.01
CA THR A 414 19.82 -31.53 -12.85
C THR A 414 20.74 -32.26 -13.84
N GLN A 415 21.37 -31.54 -14.77
CA GLN A 415 22.22 -32.12 -15.84
C GLN A 415 23.72 -31.95 -15.59
N PHE A 416 24.10 -31.20 -14.55
CA PHE A 416 25.47 -30.87 -14.21
C PHE A 416 26.25 -30.16 -15.33
N TRP A 417 25.58 -29.27 -16.06
CA TRP A 417 26.19 -28.55 -17.17
C TRP A 417 26.90 -27.29 -16.67
N ALA A 418 28.19 -27.17 -16.99
CA ALA A 418 28.97 -25.97 -16.70
C ALA A 418 28.27 -24.73 -17.27
N GLY A 419 28.08 -23.70 -16.45
CA GLY A 419 27.27 -22.52 -16.76
C GLY A 419 26.07 -22.32 -15.84
N HIS A 420 25.08 -21.59 -16.34
CA HIS A 420 23.94 -21.07 -15.57
C HIS A 420 22.62 -21.63 -16.13
N TYR A 421 22.53 -22.96 -16.07
CA TYR A 421 21.39 -23.75 -16.55
C TYR A 421 20.41 -24.16 -15.45
N GLY A 422 20.66 -23.74 -14.21
CA GLY A 422 19.80 -24.02 -13.08
C GLY A 422 18.54 -23.16 -13.04
N ILE A 423 17.81 -23.25 -11.93
CA ILE A 423 16.56 -22.54 -11.73
C ILE A 423 16.76 -21.02 -11.74
N ARG A 424 15.80 -20.30 -12.33
CA ARG A 424 15.67 -18.85 -12.24
C ARG A 424 14.68 -18.51 -11.13
N VAL A 425 15.00 -17.53 -10.27
CA VAL A 425 14.08 -17.03 -9.23
C VAL A 425 14.01 -15.51 -9.24
N THR A 426 12.83 -14.93 -9.03
CA THR A 426 12.63 -13.46 -9.00
C THR A 426 11.34 -13.07 -8.28
N ASN A 427 11.10 -11.76 -8.14
CA ASN A 427 9.87 -11.18 -7.61
C ASN A 427 9.42 -11.77 -6.26
N SER A 428 10.38 -12.15 -5.41
CA SER A 428 10.12 -12.70 -4.08
C SER A 428 9.44 -11.68 -3.19
N SER A 429 8.44 -12.06 -2.41
CA SER A 429 7.77 -11.15 -1.48
C SER A 429 7.55 -11.72 -0.10
N VAL A 430 7.62 -10.84 0.90
CA VAL A 430 7.09 -11.06 2.25
C VAL A 430 6.22 -9.87 2.60
N VAL A 431 4.95 -10.12 2.86
CA VAL A 431 3.94 -9.10 3.13
C VAL A 431 3.17 -9.46 4.40
N ILE A 432 2.99 -8.48 5.29
CA ILE A 432 2.23 -8.62 6.53
C ILE A 432 0.95 -7.80 6.40
N TYR A 433 -0.20 -8.43 6.67
CA TYR A 433 -1.52 -7.79 6.56
C TYR A 433 -2.45 -8.23 7.70
N PRO A 434 -3.52 -7.47 7.99
CA PRO A 434 -4.41 -7.76 9.11
C PRO A 434 -5.03 -9.17 9.01
N ALA A 435 -5.24 -9.81 10.16
CA ALA A 435 -5.84 -11.15 10.28
C ALA A 435 -7.36 -11.17 10.03
N ASP A 436 -7.96 -10.01 9.74
CA ASP A 436 -9.41 -9.85 9.65
C ASP A 436 -10.02 -10.61 8.45
N GLU A 437 -11.16 -11.27 8.67
CA GLU A 437 -11.85 -12.11 7.68
C GLU A 437 -12.31 -11.31 6.44
N SER A 438 -12.48 -10.00 6.60
CA SER A 438 -12.76 -9.07 5.51
C SER A 438 -11.68 -9.07 4.41
N PHE A 439 -10.41 -9.30 4.77
CA PHE A 439 -9.31 -9.44 3.81
C PHE A 439 -9.13 -10.86 3.27
N SER A 440 -9.68 -11.87 3.97
CA SER A 440 -9.73 -13.27 3.50
C SER A 440 -10.61 -13.43 2.26
N LEU A 441 -11.54 -12.50 2.04
CA LEU A 441 -12.35 -12.44 0.83
C LEU A 441 -11.47 -12.07 -0.37
N THR A 442 -10.74 -10.96 -0.30
CA THR A 442 -9.97 -10.34 -1.41
C THR A 442 -8.87 -11.16 -2.10
N TYR A 443 -8.48 -12.33 -1.57
CA TYR A 443 -7.38 -13.13 -2.14
C TYR A 443 -7.68 -14.65 -2.23
N ARG A 444 -8.96 -15.04 -2.33
CA ARG A 444 -9.35 -16.44 -2.59
C ARG A 444 -9.72 -16.66 -4.05
N ASN A 445 -9.50 -17.87 -4.58
CA ASN A 445 -10.04 -18.25 -5.88
C ASN A 445 -11.56 -18.37 -5.76
N LEU A 446 -12.29 -17.61 -6.56
CA LEU A 446 -13.75 -17.60 -6.58
C LEU A 446 -14.34 -18.64 -7.53
N LEU A 447 -13.52 -19.25 -8.39
CA LEU A 447 -13.95 -20.38 -9.19
C LEU A 447 -14.07 -21.63 -8.32
N LYS A 448 -15.25 -22.24 -8.35
CA LYS A 448 -15.51 -23.56 -7.79
C LYS A 448 -14.91 -24.63 -8.70
N ASN A 449 -14.22 -25.61 -8.09
CA ASN A 449 -13.57 -26.72 -8.78
C ASN A 449 -12.72 -26.28 -10.02
N PRO A 450 -11.74 -25.38 -9.85
CA PRO A 450 -10.97 -24.83 -10.98
C PRO A 450 -9.97 -25.85 -11.56
N SER A 451 -9.71 -26.95 -10.87
CA SER A 451 -8.70 -27.96 -11.22
C SER A 451 -9.31 -29.32 -11.60
N ALA A 452 -10.62 -29.40 -11.84
CA ALA A 452 -11.30 -30.64 -12.25
C ALA A 452 -11.21 -31.80 -11.25
N GLN A 453 -10.93 -31.52 -9.97
CA GLN A 453 -10.83 -32.53 -8.90
C GLN A 453 -12.17 -33.22 -8.66
N GLU A 454 -13.26 -32.49 -8.86
CA GLU A 454 -14.64 -32.96 -8.71
C GLU A 454 -15.34 -33.12 -10.08
N GLY A 455 -14.58 -33.43 -11.14
CA GLY A 455 -15.14 -33.52 -12.48
C GLY A 455 -15.49 -32.15 -13.05
N LEU A 456 -16.67 -32.02 -13.67
CA LEU A 456 -17.24 -30.75 -14.15
C LEU A 456 -18.17 -30.07 -13.14
N GLN A 457 -18.23 -30.56 -11.90
CA GLN A 457 -19.10 -29.96 -10.87
C GLN A 457 -18.74 -28.47 -10.66
N GLY A 458 -19.78 -27.63 -10.53
CA GLY A 458 -19.65 -26.18 -10.40
C GLY A 458 -19.50 -25.42 -11.71
N TRP A 459 -19.39 -26.10 -12.86
CA TRP A 459 -19.31 -25.47 -14.18
C TRP A 459 -20.58 -25.68 -14.98
N GLU A 460 -21.07 -24.62 -15.63
CA GLU A 460 -22.13 -24.68 -16.63
C GLU A 460 -21.50 -24.98 -18.00
N ILE A 461 -22.02 -25.99 -18.70
CA ILE A 461 -21.47 -26.39 -20.01
C ILE A 461 -22.24 -25.65 -21.11
N VAL A 462 -21.55 -24.71 -21.75
CA VAL A 462 -22.10 -23.84 -22.80
C VAL A 462 -22.01 -24.50 -24.17
N ALA A 463 -20.95 -25.28 -24.42
CA ALA A 463 -20.80 -26.07 -25.63
C ALA A 463 -20.06 -27.38 -25.31
N ASP A 464 -20.48 -28.48 -25.93
CA ASP A 464 -19.98 -29.81 -25.62
C ASP A 464 -19.79 -30.65 -26.90
N GLY A 465 -19.04 -30.11 -27.85
CA GLY A 465 -18.82 -30.72 -29.16
C GLY A 465 -17.82 -31.88 -29.15
N GLY A 466 -17.85 -32.70 -30.21
CA GLY A 466 -16.97 -33.87 -30.36
C GLY A 466 -17.27 -34.94 -29.32
N ASP A 467 -16.24 -35.48 -28.67
CA ASP A 467 -16.36 -36.49 -27.61
C ASP A 467 -16.67 -35.90 -26.22
N ARG A 468 -17.12 -34.64 -26.16
CA ARG A 468 -17.52 -33.91 -24.95
C ARG A 468 -16.36 -33.56 -24.02
N TRP A 469 -16.66 -32.74 -23.00
CA TRP A 469 -15.75 -32.45 -21.89
C TRP A 469 -15.48 -33.71 -21.08
N VAL A 470 -14.20 -34.00 -20.87
CA VAL A 470 -13.75 -35.05 -19.95
C VAL A 470 -12.71 -34.49 -18.99
N THR A 471 -12.49 -35.17 -17.86
CA THR A 471 -11.42 -34.82 -16.93
C THR A 471 -10.27 -35.80 -17.07
N GLY A 472 -9.05 -35.30 -17.12
CA GLY A 472 -7.83 -36.10 -17.26
C GLY A 472 -6.90 -35.94 -16.07
N GLY A 473 -5.96 -36.88 -15.93
CA GLY A 473 -4.81 -36.72 -15.04
C GLY A 473 -3.85 -35.67 -15.61
N ASN A 474 -3.39 -34.76 -14.78
CA ASN A 474 -2.40 -33.77 -15.17
C ASN A 474 -0.99 -34.40 -15.17
N ARG A 475 -0.05 -33.79 -15.89
CA ARG A 475 1.35 -34.22 -15.87
C ARG A 475 1.95 -33.91 -14.49
N THR A 476 2.84 -34.77 -13.99
CA THR A 476 3.44 -34.72 -12.63
C THR A 476 4.22 -33.45 -12.28
N THR A 477 4.38 -32.52 -13.21
CA THR A 477 5.11 -31.26 -13.06
C THR A 477 4.23 -30.07 -12.64
N PHE A 478 2.92 -30.27 -12.48
CA PHE A 478 1.98 -29.21 -12.09
C PHE A 478 1.43 -29.46 -10.67
N PRO A 479 1.20 -28.41 -9.85
CA PRO A 479 0.74 -28.57 -8.47
C PRO A 479 -0.69 -29.14 -8.31
N VAL A 480 -1.42 -29.38 -9.41
CA VAL A 480 -2.73 -30.03 -9.41
C VAL A 480 -2.73 -31.28 -10.28
N ASN A 481 -3.30 -32.37 -9.76
CA ASN A 481 -3.22 -33.70 -10.36
C ASN A 481 -4.29 -33.99 -11.44
N THR A 482 -5.22 -33.08 -11.65
CA THR A 482 -6.38 -33.22 -12.55
C THR A 482 -6.52 -31.98 -13.43
N CYS A 483 -7.10 -32.15 -14.62
CA CYS A 483 -7.37 -31.06 -15.57
C CYS A 483 -8.63 -31.34 -16.40
N PHE A 484 -9.15 -30.29 -17.05
CA PHE A 484 -10.24 -30.42 -18.03
C PHE A 484 -9.65 -30.69 -19.41
N VAL A 485 -10.30 -31.57 -20.18
CA VAL A 485 -9.86 -32.00 -21.49
C VAL A 485 -11.01 -31.79 -22.48
N THR A 486 -10.71 -31.06 -23.56
CA THR A 486 -11.62 -30.80 -24.68
C THR A 486 -11.39 -31.81 -25.80
N SER A 487 -12.42 -32.04 -26.63
CA SER A 487 -12.33 -32.90 -27.81
C SER A 487 -12.16 -32.07 -29.11
N TYR A 488 -12.29 -32.71 -30.28
CA TYR A 488 -12.16 -32.10 -31.61
C TYR A 488 -13.31 -31.15 -31.98
N GLY A 489 -14.39 -31.12 -31.19
CA GLY A 489 -15.47 -30.13 -31.32
C GLY A 489 -15.34 -28.99 -30.33
N LEU A 490 -16.07 -27.90 -30.55
CA LEU A 490 -16.08 -26.75 -29.66
C LEU A 490 -16.62 -27.14 -28.27
N CYS A 491 -15.79 -26.96 -27.26
CA CYS A 491 -16.11 -27.20 -25.86
C CYS A 491 -15.98 -25.88 -25.09
N LEU A 492 -17.07 -25.40 -24.49
CA LEU A 492 -17.12 -24.19 -23.68
C LEU A 492 -17.77 -24.51 -22.34
N LYS A 493 -17.24 -23.92 -21.27
CA LYS A 493 -17.82 -23.98 -19.93
C LYS A 493 -17.70 -22.61 -19.27
N GLU A 494 -18.65 -22.28 -18.42
CA GLU A 494 -18.70 -21.00 -17.71
C GLU A 494 -19.08 -21.19 -16.24
N GLN A 495 -18.82 -20.17 -15.45
CA GLN A 495 -19.26 -20.09 -14.06
C GLN A 495 -19.55 -18.63 -13.74
N LEU A 496 -20.79 -18.34 -13.36
CA LEU A 496 -21.19 -17.03 -12.86
C LEU A 496 -20.85 -16.93 -11.37
N ILE A 497 -20.15 -15.87 -10.98
CA ILE A 497 -19.73 -15.63 -9.60
C ILE A 497 -20.59 -14.51 -9.02
N ASP A 498 -21.44 -14.83 -8.04
CA ASP A 498 -22.16 -13.83 -7.26
C ASP A 498 -21.25 -13.29 -6.15
N LEU A 499 -20.70 -12.10 -6.39
CA LEU A 499 -19.78 -11.47 -5.44
C LEU A 499 -20.43 -11.17 -4.09
N LYS A 500 -21.73 -10.92 -4.04
CA LYS A 500 -22.45 -10.60 -2.79
C LYS A 500 -22.64 -11.85 -1.94
N GLU A 501 -23.02 -12.98 -2.55
CA GLU A 501 -23.07 -14.27 -1.86
C GLU A 501 -21.68 -14.73 -1.40
N GLU A 502 -20.64 -14.42 -2.18
CA GLU A 502 -19.26 -14.68 -1.81
C GLU A 502 -18.74 -13.74 -0.71
N GLY A 503 -19.54 -12.77 -0.24
CA GLY A 503 -19.23 -11.90 0.91
C GLY A 503 -18.66 -10.53 0.55
N TYR A 504 -18.56 -10.20 -0.74
CA TYR A 504 -18.12 -8.89 -1.20
C TYR A 504 -19.30 -7.91 -1.19
N SER A 505 -19.27 -6.98 -0.24
CA SER A 505 -20.30 -5.94 -0.15
C SER A 505 -20.24 -4.96 -1.32
N ASP A 506 -21.39 -4.38 -1.67
CA ASP A 506 -21.51 -3.30 -2.66
C ASP A 506 -20.55 -2.14 -2.31
N ALA A 507 -20.40 -1.80 -1.04
CA ALA A 507 -19.43 -0.79 -0.58
C ALA A 507 -17.97 -1.18 -0.88
N LEU A 508 -17.59 -2.46 -0.71
CA LEU A 508 -16.25 -2.94 -1.04
C LEU A 508 -16.01 -2.89 -2.56
N MET A 509 -16.96 -3.40 -3.35
CA MET A 509 -16.83 -3.45 -4.81
C MET A 509 -16.88 -2.06 -5.46
N ASP A 510 -17.78 -1.19 -5.00
CA ASP A 510 -18.00 0.13 -5.60
C ASP A 510 -17.02 1.19 -5.09
N GLN A 511 -16.65 1.14 -3.80
CA GLN A 511 -15.82 2.19 -3.17
C GLN A 511 -14.34 1.82 -3.11
N GLN A 512 -14.01 0.53 -2.90
CA GLN A 512 -12.60 0.11 -2.80
C GLN A 512 -12.08 -0.52 -4.10
N GLN A 513 -12.97 -0.94 -5.01
CA GLN A 513 -12.65 -1.52 -6.33
C GLN A 513 -11.43 -2.45 -6.27
N PRO A 514 -11.53 -3.57 -5.53
CA PRO A 514 -10.40 -4.48 -5.38
C PRO A 514 -9.95 -5.01 -6.75
N HIS A 515 -8.64 -5.17 -6.93
CA HIS A 515 -8.09 -5.76 -8.15
C HIS A 515 -8.60 -7.19 -8.34
N ILE A 516 -9.41 -7.40 -9.38
CA ILE A 516 -9.85 -8.73 -9.80
C ILE A 516 -8.78 -9.30 -10.72
N LYS A 517 -8.08 -10.35 -10.27
CA LYS A 517 -7.12 -11.09 -11.09
C LYS A 517 -7.83 -12.31 -11.69
N VAL A 518 -7.89 -12.35 -13.02
CA VAL A 518 -8.30 -13.54 -13.77
C VAL A 518 -7.05 -14.16 -14.37
N SER A 519 -6.86 -15.46 -14.15
CA SER A 519 -5.74 -16.23 -14.70
C SER A 519 -6.20 -17.66 -14.99
N ASP A 520 -5.82 -18.16 -16.15
CA ASP A 520 -6.00 -19.56 -16.57
C ASP A 520 -4.61 -20.12 -16.94
N TRP A 521 -4.39 -21.42 -16.72
CA TRP A 521 -3.05 -22.05 -16.78
C TRP A 521 -2.98 -23.23 -17.74
#